data_AF-A0A369BAT9-F1
#
_entry.id   AF-A0A369BAT9-F1
#
_cell.length_a   1.000
_cell.length_b   1.000
_cell.length_c   1.000
_cell.angle_alpha   90.00
_cell.angle_beta   90.00
_cell.angle_gamma   90.00
#
_symmetry.space_group_name_H-M   'P 1'
#
loop_
_entity.id
_entity.type
_entity.pdbx_description
1 polymer ?
#
loop_
_entity_poly.entity_id
_entity_poly.type
_entity_poly.pdbx_seq_one_letter_code
_entity_poly.pdbx_strand_id
1 'polypeptide(L)' 'MAGVREGVDQDYIIELLKQKFKCSVLWCEGRACLEYESKEELDRMADYVKANFDRELLDVFFTALESLGEDVES' A
#
# COMPACT_ATOMS: atom_id res chain seq x y z
N MET A 1 11.58 -10.82 -19.47
CA MET A 1 10.20 -11.34 -19.37
C MET A 1 9.71 -11.05 -17.97
N ALA A 2 8.92 -9.99 -17.79
CA ALA A 2 8.40 -9.61 -16.47
C ALA A 2 7.22 -10.51 -16.10
N GLY A 3 7.26 -11.09 -14.90
CA GLY A 3 6.34 -12.12 -14.42
C GLY A 3 4.90 -11.62 -14.36
N VAL A 4 4.03 -12.13 -15.25
CA VAL A 4 2.63 -11.73 -15.37
C VAL A 4 1.68 -12.62 -14.57
N ARG A 5 2.16 -13.28 -13.50
CA ARG A 5 1.37 -14.28 -12.77
C ARG A 5 0.98 -13.88 -11.34
N GLU A 6 1.55 -12.81 -10.80
CA GLU A 6 1.22 -12.31 -9.44
C GLU A 6 0.34 -11.07 -9.43
N GLY A 7 0.12 -10.43 -10.60
CA GLY A 7 -0.57 -9.14 -10.68
C GLY A 7 -2.03 -9.15 -10.26
N VAL A 8 -2.76 -10.26 -10.40
CA VAL A 8 -4.20 -10.29 -10.08
C VAL A 8 -4.45 -10.20 -8.57
N ASP A 9 -3.58 -10.78 -7.75
CA ASP A 9 -3.72 -10.76 -6.29
C ASP A 9 -3.30 -9.41 -5.71
N GLN A 10 -2.22 -8.84 -6.25
CA GLN A 10 -1.69 -7.55 -5.80
C GLN A 10 -2.66 -6.40 -6.11
N ASP A 11 -3.16 -6.29 -7.35
CA ASP A 11 -4.12 -5.25 -7.74
C ASP A 11 -5.41 -5.35 -6.90
N TYR A 12 -5.87 -6.57 -6.62
CA TYR A 12 -7.03 -6.80 -5.78
C TYR A 12 -6.81 -6.30 -4.35
N ILE A 13 -5.68 -6.65 -3.71
CA ILE A 13 -5.35 -6.19 -2.36
C ILE A 13 -5.22 -4.66 -2.34
N ILE A 14 -4.58 -4.07 -3.35
CA ILE A 14 -4.44 -2.61 -3.50
C ILE A 14 -5.80 -1.92 -3.53
N GLU A 15 -6.71 -2.36 -4.39
CA GLU A 15 -8.03 -1.76 -4.50
C GLU A 15 -8.85 -1.93 -3.21
N LEU A 16 -8.69 -3.07 -2.54
CA LEU A 16 -9.39 -3.35 -1.29
C LEU A 16 -8.90 -2.48 -0.14
N LEU A 17 -7.59 -2.24 -0.07
CA LEU A 17 -6.98 -1.35 0.90
C LEU A 17 -7.42 0.10 0.67
N LYS A 18 -7.43 0.57 -0.59
CA LYS A 18 -7.91 1.92 -0.94
C LYS A 18 -9.39 2.15 -0.59
N GLN A 19 -10.21 1.10 -0.57
CA GLN A 19 -11.61 1.19 -0.16
C GLN A 19 -11.81 1.17 1.36
N LYS A 20 -10.88 0.55 2.11
CA LYS A 20 -11.00 0.36 3.57
C LYS A 20 -10.25 1.41 4.38
N PHE A 21 -9.14 1.90 3.86
CA PHE A 21 -8.21 2.76 4.56
C PHE A 21 -8.04 4.06 3.80
N LYS A 22 -7.72 5.14 4.52
CA LYS A 22 -7.42 6.43 3.89
C LYS A 22 -5.96 6.43 3.45
N CYS A 23 -5.73 5.79 2.30
CA CYS A 23 -4.40 5.63 1.70
C CYS A 23 -4.43 5.90 0.19
N SER A 24 -3.29 6.33 -0.34
CA SER A 24 -3.05 6.50 -1.77
C SER A 24 -2.04 5.48 -2.25
N VAL A 25 -2.05 5.15 -3.54
CA VAL A 25 -1.06 4.25 -4.13
C VAL A 25 -0.40 4.96 -5.30
N LEU A 26 0.91 5.12 -5.18
CA LEU A 26 1.77 5.71 -6.19
C LEU A 26 2.45 4.59 -6.98
N TRP A 27 2.75 4.84 -8.25
CA TRP A 27 3.45 3.88 -9.09
C TRP A 27 4.82 4.41 -9.45
N CYS A 28 5.87 3.77 -8.92
CA CYS A 28 7.27 4.08 -9.24
C CYS A 28 7.90 2.91 -10.02
N GLU A 29 8.32 3.18 -11.25
CA GLU A 29 9.01 2.17 -12.10
C GLU A 29 8.22 0.87 -12.29
N GLY A 30 6.88 0.95 -12.30
CA GLY A 30 6.00 -0.21 -12.41
C GLY A 30 5.78 -0.98 -11.09
N ARG A 31 6.21 -0.42 -9.95
CA ARG A 31 5.97 -0.97 -8.63
C ARG A 31 5.01 -0.08 -7.84
N ALA A 32 4.08 -0.70 -7.13
CA ALA A 32 3.14 0.01 -6.27
C ALA A 32 3.82 0.45 -4.97
N CYS A 33 3.73 1.73 -4.65
CA CYS A 33 4.17 2.32 -3.39
C CYS A 33 2.94 2.76 -2.62
N LEU A 34 2.81 2.30 -1.38
CA LEU A 34 1.74 2.74 -0.50
C LEU A 34 2.06 4.13 0.04
N GLU A 35 1.09 5.02 0.03
CA GLU A 35 1.14 6.30 0.71
C GLU A 35 0.09 6.31 1.83
N TYR A 36 0.53 6.53 3.07
CA TYR A 36 -0.32 6.52 4.26
C TYR A 36 -0.27 7.87 4.98
N GLU A 37 -1.40 8.34 5.51
CA GLU A 37 -1.45 9.63 6.22
C GLU A 37 -0.98 9.56 7.68
N SER A 38 -0.99 8.37 8.29
CA SER A 38 -0.60 8.20 9.69
C SER A 38 -0.09 6.79 9.95
N LYS A 39 0.88 6.68 10.87
CA LYS A 39 1.47 5.38 11.25
C LYS A 39 0.45 4.37 11.77
N GLU A 40 -0.61 4.83 12.45
CA GLU A 40 -1.70 3.97 12.90
C GLU A 40 -2.44 3.30 11.73
N GLU A 41 -2.66 4.02 10.62
CA GLU A 41 -3.29 3.45 9.43
C GLU A 41 -2.35 2.46 8.75
N LEU A 42 -1.05 2.77 8.67
CA LEU A 42 -0.05 1.83 8.16
C LEU A 42 -0.06 0.50 8.93
N ASP A 43 -0.07 0.57 10.26
CA ASP A 43 -0.06 -0.61 11.13
C ASP A 43 -1.33 -1.45 10.93
N ARG A 44 -2.50 -0.80 10.87
CA ARG A 44 -3.78 -1.46 10.58
C ARG A 44 -3.81 -2.11 9.21
N MET A 45 -3.24 -1.46 8.19
CA MET A 45 -3.14 -2.02 6.85
C MET A 45 -2.23 -3.25 6.83
N ALA A 46 -1.08 -3.21 7.51
CA ALA A 46 -0.18 -4.33 7.62
C ALA A 46 -0.84 -5.53 8.32
N ASP A 47 -1.52 -5.30 9.44
CA ASP A 47 -2.24 -6.34 10.17
C ASP A 47 -3.40 -6.91 9.32
N TYR A 48 -4.12 -6.06 8.60
CA TYR A 48 -5.21 -6.48 7.71
C TYR A 48 -4.71 -7.38 6.58
N VAL A 49 -3.63 -6.99 5.88
CA VAL A 49 -3.05 -7.80 4.80
C VAL A 49 -2.59 -9.15 5.32
N LYS A 50 -1.92 -9.15 6.49
CA LYS A 50 -1.46 -10.38 7.12
C LYS A 50 -2.60 -11.29 7.54
N ALA A 51 -3.65 -10.76 8.19
CA ALA A 51 -4.76 -11.56 8.68
C ALA A 51 -5.67 -12.12 7.56
N ASN A 52 -5.80 -11.41 6.43
CA ASN A 52 -6.72 -11.80 5.36
C ASN A 52 -6.04 -12.57 4.22
N PHE A 53 -4.76 -12.28 3.96
CA PHE A 53 -4.04 -12.81 2.81
C PHE A 53 -2.78 -13.59 3.19
N ASP A 54 -2.41 -13.65 4.48
CA ASP A 54 -1.19 -14.28 4.98
C ASP A 54 0.08 -13.73 4.30
N ARG A 55 0.07 -12.44 3.95
CA ARG A 55 1.19 -11.73 3.29
C ARG A 55 1.67 -10.55 4.12
N GLU A 56 2.90 -10.14 3.90
CA GLU A 56 3.38 -8.88 4.45
C GLU A 56 2.98 -7.71 3.56
N LEU A 57 2.83 -6.52 4.15
CA LEU A 57 2.48 -5.31 3.40
C LEU A 57 3.50 -5.02 2.30
N LEU A 58 4.78 -5.32 2.55
CA LEU A 58 5.87 -5.13 1.59
C LEU A 58 5.97 -6.24 0.52
N ASP A 59 5.19 -7.32 0.64
CA ASP A 59 5.00 -8.27 -0.48
C ASP A 59 3.98 -7.72 -1.49
N VAL A 60 3.11 -6.81 -1.05
CA VAL A 60 2.07 -6.18 -1.89
C VAL A 60 2.56 -4.84 -2.45
N PHE A 61 3.30 -4.07 -1.65
CA PHE A 61 3.87 -2.78 -2.02
C PHE A 61 5.38 -2.81 -1.97
N PHE A 62 6.03 -2.15 -2.91
CA PHE A 62 7.49 -2.02 -2.90
C PHE A 62 8.00 -1.23 -1.68
N THR A 63 7.25 -0.20 -1.27
CA THR A 63 7.55 0.60 -0.08
C THR A 63 6.29 1.28 0.44
N ALA A 64 6.34 1.76 1.68
CA ALA A 64 5.32 2.59 2.30
C ALA A 64 5.91 3.96 2.65
N LEU A 65 5.25 5.01 2.18
CA LEU A 65 5.65 6.40 2.33
C LEU A 65 4.62 7.13 3.18
N GLU A 66 5.08 7.90 4.16
CA GLU A 66 4.20 8.82 4.87
C GLU A 66 3.79 9.93 3.89
N SER A 67 2.49 10.18 3.78
CA SER A 67 1.96 11.29 2.99
C SER A 67 2.48 12.57 3.63
N LEU A 68 3.26 13.32 2.86
CA LEU A 68 3.65 14.68 3.22
C LEU A 68 2.41 15.55 3.04
N GLY A 69 1.48 15.48 4.00
CA GLY A 69 0.47 16.52 4.14
C GLY A 69 1.19 17.86 4.19
N GLU A 70 0.64 18.88 3.54
CA GLU A 70 1.21 20.23 3.53
C GLU A 70 1.52 20.70 4.97
N ASP A 71 2.72 20.42 5.45
CA ASP A 71 3.35 21.16 6.52
C ASP A 71 3.68 22.50 5.86
N VAL A 72 2.66 23.37 5.86
CA VAL A 72 2.78 24.77 5.55
C VAL A 72 3.89 25.29 6.45
N GLU A 73 5.10 25.43 5.90
CA GLU A 73 6.12 26.30 6.47
C GLU A 73 5.46 27.67 6.67
N SER A 74 5.14 27.98 7.93
CA SER A 74 4.56 29.24 8.37
C SER A 74 5.63 30.24 8.75
#